data_AF-A0A0D2DT49-F1
#
_entry.id   AF-A0A0D2DT49-F1
#
_cell.length_a   1.000
_cell.length_b   1.000
_cell.length_c   1.000
_cell.angle_alpha   90.00
_cell.angle_beta   90.00
_cell.angle_gamma   90.00
#
_symmetry.space_group_name_H-M   'P 1'
#
loop_
_entity.id
_entity.type
_entity.pdbx_description
1 polymer ?
#
loop_
_entity_poly.entity_id
_entity_poly.type
_entity_poly.pdbx_seq_one_letter_code
_entity_poly.pdbx_strand_id
1 'polypeptide(L)'
;MNHLFKGELNATTLLAQNTDTEGECSNSQTTLFMVAARQRHPFLHSSHAVLVSLILPLFTLLPVQLVGLVAYLSQMHTTAPGPVQAISTMASPASDVPSRLLDLPPEVRNLIYKFAFQQPKPMRLRCPSQRRLRPSRPSKDDARGLLDTCHQIRSEAITFYYSLNALVFRSEADALAFMSDPDIHPLIRPSLTHIAVDFGDSNDADAILKDHINLVDRCVGSLPRLRALETRFYARTLDACSSSHFRTLAMAFDSLDSDINTPPSPRSPRSSPRSSPRHSRQSSVSSASSSPATSPLSTCSSICWEPEPEPIPAPDMSALRAEVLEQYCFTPSAAIAFANSKLKFSVAASSDHYPGVKHDKLICYNLRIGMDGVANALGPAKEAVKQRINRVGMLPRPLNDMYDDAIDGGFHQRVRSTIASCARIDVGVS
;
A
#
# COMPACT_ATOMS: atom_id res chain seq x y z
N MET A 1 25.86 -42.50 -6.68
CA MET A 1 27.14 -41.89 -6.26
C MET A 1 26.87 -41.10 -5.01
N ASN A 2 27.22 -41.68 -3.85
CA ASN A 2 26.95 -41.14 -2.52
C ASN A 2 28.24 -40.56 -1.96
N HIS A 3 28.24 -39.29 -1.59
CA HIS A 3 29.17 -38.69 -0.63
C HIS A 3 28.37 -37.73 0.25
N LEU A 4 28.08 -38.09 1.51
CA LEU A 4 28.90 -37.86 2.71
C LEU A 4 29.11 -36.36 3.02
N PHE A 5 28.21 -35.82 3.85
CA PHE A 5 28.54 -34.75 4.78
C PHE A 5 27.97 -35.10 6.15
N LYS A 6 28.86 -35.51 7.07
CA LYS A 6 28.64 -35.55 8.51
C LYS A 6 29.05 -34.19 9.04
N GLY A 7 28.13 -33.47 9.69
CA GLY A 7 28.41 -32.29 10.49
C GLY A 7 27.89 -32.55 11.90
N GLU A 8 28.80 -32.54 12.87
CA GLU A 8 28.60 -32.94 14.25
C GLU A 8 27.68 -31.99 15.02
N LEU A 9 26.78 -32.59 15.80
CA LEU A 9 25.97 -31.97 16.85
C LEU A 9 26.81 -31.87 18.13
N ASN A 10 27.06 -30.65 18.60
CA ASN A 10 27.49 -30.43 19.98
C ASN A 10 26.29 -29.94 20.80
N ALA A 11 25.78 -30.83 21.64
CA ALA A 11 24.87 -30.52 22.73
C ALA A 11 25.72 -30.16 23.96
N THR A 12 25.47 -29.01 24.60
CA THR A 12 25.86 -28.80 26.00
C THR A 12 24.72 -28.17 26.78
N THR A 13 24.50 -28.81 27.92
CA THR A 13 23.39 -28.79 28.88
C THR A 13 23.31 -27.52 29.74
N LEU A 14 22.05 -27.11 30.00
CA LEU A 14 21.46 -26.46 31.18
C LEU A 14 22.37 -25.86 32.27
N LEU A 15 22.09 -24.60 32.61
CA LEU A 15 21.92 -24.19 34.01
C LEU A 15 20.77 -23.18 34.12
N ALA A 16 19.78 -23.57 34.94
CA ALA A 16 18.65 -22.76 35.33
C ALA A 16 19.08 -21.74 36.39
N GLN A 17 18.63 -20.49 36.25
CA GLN A 17 18.44 -19.59 37.39
C GLN A 17 17.11 -18.85 37.22
N ASN A 18 16.19 -19.22 38.10
CA ASN A 18 15.00 -18.45 38.43
C ASN A 18 15.43 -17.15 39.11
N THR A 19 14.90 -16.03 38.64
CA THR A 19 14.64 -14.87 39.50
C THR A 19 13.33 -14.25 39.07
N ASP A 20 12.30 -14.56 39.85
CA ASP A 20 11.10 -13.76 39.97
C ASP A 20 11.48 -12.36 40.48
N THR A 21 11.10 -11.33 39.71
CA THR A 21 10.86 -10.00 40.26
C THR A 21 9.65 -9.43 39.55
N GLU A 22 8.51 -9.53 40.20
CA GLU A 22 7.40 -8.60 40.04
C GLU A 22 7.92 -7.18 40.30
N GLY A 23 7.62 -6.26 39.38
CA GLY A 23 8.04 -4.87 39.43
C GLY A 23 7.01 -4.01 38.74
N GLU A 24 6.26 -3.30 39.57
CA GLU A 24 5.15 -2.42 39.25
C GLU A 24 5.49 -1.34 38.21
N CYS A 25 4.46 -1.00 37.43
CA CYS A 25 4.04 0.37 37.09
C CYS A 25 5.14 1.37 36.65
N SER A 26 5.24 1.60 35.35
CA SER A 26 5.55 2.94 34.85
C SER A 26 4.68 3.27 33.64
N ASN A 27 3.71 4.15 33.87
CA ASN A 27 2.98 4.90 32.86
C ASN A 27 3.98 5.59 31.91
N SER A 28 4.16 5.04 30.71
CA SER A 28 4.73 5.79 29.59
C SER A 28 3.64 6.74 29.06
N GLN A 29 3.67 7.97 29.57
CA GLN A 29 2.99 9.09 28.93
C GLN A 29 3.59 9.26 27.52
N THR A 30 2.89 8.80 26.50
CA THR A 30 3.15 9.20 25.12
C THR A 30 2.71 10.65 24.99
N THR A 31 3.62 11.59 25.19
CA THR A 31 3.37 13.02 24.97
C THR A 31 3.30 13.27 23.46
N LEU A 32 2.08 13.27 22.92
CA LEU A 32 1.80 13.64 21.54
C LEU A 32 1.98 15.16 21.40
N PHE A 33 3.08 15.61 20.79
CA PHE A 33 3.27 17.02 20.45
C PHE A 33 2.31 17.41 19.32
N MET A 34 1.15 17.98 19.65
CA MET A 34 0.31 18.69 18.69
C MET A 34 0.99 20.02 18.31
N VAL A 35 1.57 20.09 17.12
CA VAL A 35 1.96 21.36 16.50
C VAL A 35 0.68 22.05 15.98
N ALA A 36 0.22 23.07 16.70
CA ALA A 36 -0.89 23.92 16.27
C ALA A 36 -0.44 24.87 15.14
N ALA A 37 -0.62 24.46 13.88
CA ALA A 37 -0.38 25.33 12.72
C ALA A 37 -1.55 26.32 12.52
N ARG A 38 -1.24 27.61 12.67
CA ARG A 38 -2.17 28.74 12.56
C ARG A 38 -2.33 29.16 11.09
N GLN A 39 -3.53 28.97 10.53
CA GLN A 39 -3.88 29.29 9.15
C GLN A 39 -3.85 30.80 8.81
N ARG A 40 -3.42 31.13 7.59
CA ARG A 40 -3.88 32.28 6.80
C ARG A 40 -4.07 31.86 5.33
N HIS A 41 -5.28 32.06 4.81
CA HIS A 41 -5.65 31.92 3.38
C HIS A 41 -5.11 33.09 2.53
N PRO A 42 -4.93 32.90 1.20
CA PRO A 42 -5.97 33.34 0.27
C PRO A 42 -6.23 32.43 -0.95
N PHE A 43 -7.39 32.70 -1.56
CA PHE A 43 -7.94 32.23 -2.84
C PHE A 43 -6.99 32.37 -4.05
N LEU A 44 -7.15 31.51 -5.07
CA LEU A 44 -7.18 31.90 -6.49
C LEU A 44 -7.75 30.80 -7.42
N HIS A 45 -8.34 31.25 -8.52
CA HIS A 45 -9.20 30.55 -9.50
C HIS A 45 -8.45 30.01 -10.73
N SER A 46 -9.02 28.94 -11.32
CA SER A 46 -9.19 28.65 -12.76
C SER A 46 -7.97 28.48 -13.68
N SER A 47 -7.71 27.24 -14.11
CA SER A 47 -6.99 26.90 -15.36
C SER A 47 -7.32 25.46 -15.82
N HIS A 48 -8.51 25.22 -16.36
CA HIS A 48 -8.95 23.90 -16.86
C HIS A 48 -9.12 23.79 -18.39
N ALA A 49 -8.77 24.82 -19.18
CA ALA A 49 -9.15 24.85 -20.59
C ALA A 49 -8.13 24.29 -21.61
N VAL A 50 -6.89 23.96 -21.22
CA VAL A 50 -5.83 23.64 -22.21
C VAL A 50 -5.59 22.13 -22.39
N LEU A 51 -5.99 21.28 -21.44
CA LEU A 51 -5.63 19.85 -21.44
C LEU A 51 -6.57 18.96 -22.28
N VAL A 52 -7.73 19.47 -22.71
CA VAL A 52 -8.74 18.70 -23.45
C VAL A 52 -8.40 18.60 -24.95
N SER A 53 -7.55 19.48 -25.49
CA SER A 53 -7.27 19.52 -26.94
C SER A 53 -6.20 18.51 -27.42
N LEU A 54 -5.40 17.93 -26.51
CA LEU A 54 -4.31 17.01 -26.87
C LEU A 54 -4.66 15.52 -26.76
N ILE A 55 -5.79 15.16 -26.14
CA ILE A 55 -6.14 13.75 -25.85
C ILE A 55 -7.03 13.13 -26.95
N LEU A 56 -7.74 13.94 -27.75
CA LEU A 56 -8.67 13.43 -28.75
C LEU A 56 -8.07 12.68 -29.96
N PRO A 57 -6.86 12.96 -30.48
CA PRO A 57 -6.36 12.23 -31.65
C PRO A 57 -5.70 10.88 -31.33
N LEU A 58 -5.44 10.55 -30.05
CA LEU A 58 -4.83 9.25 -29.68
C LEU A 58 -5.84 8.09 -29.60
N PHE A 59 -7.14 8.39 -29.48
CA PHE A 59 -8.19 7.37 -29.30
C PHE A 59 -8.76 6.81 -30.62
N THR A 60 -8.43 7.39 -31.77
CA THR A 60 -8.97 6.96 -33.07
C THR A 60 -8.14 5.88 -33.76
N LEU A 61 -6.93 5.57 -33.29
CA LEU A 61 -6.01 4.61 -33.93
C LEU A 61 -5.95 3.23 -33.25
N LEU A 62 -6.54 3.05 -32.06
CA LEU A 62 -6.49 1.78 -31.32
C LEU A 62 -7.60 0.74 -31.55
N PRO A 63 -8.78 0.99 -32.17
CA PRO A 63 -9.86 0.02 -32.08
C PRO A 63 -9.80 -1.13 -33.10
N VAL A 64 -8.96 -1.06 -34.14
CA VAL A 64 -9.04 -2.03 -35.25
C VAL A 64 -8.34 -3.37 -34.95
N GLN A 65 -7.29 -3.40 -34.11
CA GLN A 65 -6.61 -4.67 -33.80
C GLN A 65 -7.15 -5.41 -32.55
N LEU A 66 -7.84 -4.71 -31.64
CA LEU A 66 -8.38 -5.36 -30.43
C LEU A 66 -9.68 -6.13 -30.69
N VAL A 67 -10.51 -5.68 -31.65
CA VAL A 67 -11.79 -6.32 -31.98
C VAL A 67 -11.58 -7.71 -32.61
N GLY A 68 -10.50 -7.91 -33.37
CA GLY A 68 -10.16 -9.22 -33.96
C GLY A 68 -9.78 -10.28 -32.91
N LEU A 69 -9.05 -9.88 -31.85
CA LEU A 69 -8.61 -10.81 -30.81
C LEU A 69 -9.76 -11.26 -29.90
N VAL A 70 -10.72 -10.36 -29.62
CA VAL A 70 -11.90 -10.67 -28.80
C VAL A 70 -12.88 -11.59 -29.55
N ALA A 71 -13.04 -11.42 -30.87
CA ALA A 71 -13.88 -12.30 -31.69
C ALA A 71 -13.32 -13.74 -31.76
N TYR A 72 -11.99 -13.90 -31.81
CA TYR A 72 -11.35 -15.22 -31.84
C TYR A 72 -11.48 -15.97 -30.50
N LEU A 73 -11.38 -15.25 -29.37
CA LEU A 73 -11.55 -15.85 -28.04
C LEU A 73 -13.01 -16.19 -27.72
N SER A 74 -13.97 -15.44 -28.27
CA SER A 74 -15.40 -15.72 -28.05
C SER A 74 -15.92 -16.96 -28.80
N GLN A 75 -15.17 -17.47 -29.80
CA GLN A 75 -15.58 -18.63 -30.59
C GLN A 75 -15.24 -19.99 -29.96
N MET A 76 -14.53 -20.00 -28.82
CA MET A 76 -14.12 -21.21 -28.11
C MET A 76 -15.04 -21.63 -26.94
N HIS A 77 -16.18 -20.94 -26.71
CA HIS A 77 -17.01 -21.12 -25.51
C HIS A 77 -18.51 -21.32 -25.77
N THR A 78 -18.86 -22.12 -26.78
CA THR A 78 -20.26 -22.54 -26.99
C THR A 78 -20.32 -24.03 -27.32
N THR A 79 -20.09 -24.88 -26.32
CA THR A 79 -20.47 -26.30 -26.36
C THR A 79 -21.67 -26.52 -25.44
N ALA A 80 -22.77 -26.95 -26.04
CA ALA A 80 -24.02 -27.25 -25.36
C ALA A 80 -23.86 -28.37 -24.32
N PRO A 81 -24.58 -28.33 -23.19
CA PRO A 81 -24.54 -29.38 -22.18
C PRO A 81 -25.28 -30.63 -22.69
N GLY A 82 -24.53 -31.59 -23.23
CA GLY A 82 -25.00 -32.95 -23.51
C GLY A 82 -25.08 -33.82 -22.25
N PRO A 83 -25.89 -34.90 -22.28
CA PRO A 83 -26.09 -35.79 -21.13
C PRO A 83 -24.79 -36.49 -20.73
N VAL A 84 -24.51 -36.47 -19.42
CA VAL A 84 -23.31 -37.03 -18.79
C VAL A 84 -23.36 -38.55 -18.86
N GLN A 85 -22.74 -39.14 -19.89
CA GLN A 85 -22.35 -40.55 -19.87
C GLN A 85 -21.00 -40.69 -19.17
N ALA A 86 -20.93 -41.57 -18.17
CA ALA A 86 -19.72 -41.92 -17.45
C ALA A 86 -18.76 -42.69 -18.38
N ILE A 87 -17.99 -41.95 -19.17
CA ILE A 87 -16.94 -42.51 -20.02
C ILE A 87 -15.75 -42.82 -19.10
N SER A 88 -15.60 -44.10 -18.78
CA SER A 88 -14.38 -44.67 -18.22
C SER A 88 -13.23 -44.35 -19.17
N THR A 89 -12.48 -43.31 -18.84
CA THR A 89 -11.39 -42.80 -19.68
C THR A 89 -10.22 -43.75 -19.47
N MET A 90 -10.08 -44.73 -20.37
CA MET A 90 -8.86 -45.55 -20.42
C MET A 90 -7.68 -44.60 -20.62
N ALA A 91 -6.75 -44.63 -19.67
CA ALA A 91 -5.55 -43.80 -19.66
C ALA A 91 -4.77 -44.05 -20.95
N SER A 92 -4.91 -43.12 -21.90
CA SER A 92 -4.09 -43.08 -23.12
C SER A 92 -2.62 -43.08 -22.69
N PRO A 93 -1.75 -43.92 -23.27
CA PRO A 93 -0.32 -43.91 -22.94
C PRO A 93 0.21 -42.51 -23.26
N ALA A 94 0.44 -41.73 -22.21
CA ALA A 94 0.96 -40.38 -22.32
C ALA A 94 2.31 -40.47 -23.02
N SER A 95 2.37 -40.05 -24.28
CA SER A 95 3.64 -39.83 -24.94
C SER A 95 4.37 -38.73 -24.17
N ASP A 96 5.54 -39.04 -23.63
CA ASP A 96 6.47 -38.11 -22.98
C ASP A 96 6.98 -37.10 -24.02
N VAL A 97 6.11 -36.18 -24.45
CA VAL A 97 6.51 -35.06 -25.29
C VAL A 97 7.09 -34.01 -24.36
N PRO A 98 8.40 -33.70 -24.43
CA PRO A 98 9.00 -32.68 -23.60
C PRO A 98 8.33 -31.32 -23.87
N SER A 99 8.21 -30.51 -22.81
CA SER A 99 7.60 -29.18 -22.91
C SER A 99 8.45 -28.27 -23.80
N ARG A 100 7.92 -27.90 -24.98
CA ARG A 100 8.56 -26.97 -25.91
C ARG A 100 8.75 -25.56 -25.35
N LEU A 101 8.12 -25.23 -24.22
CA LEU A 101 8.28 -23.94 -23.56
C LEU A 101 9.73 -23.72 -23.11
N LEU A 102 10.41 -24.77 -22.65
CA LEU A 102 11.78 -24.68 -22.15
C LEU A 102 12.83 -24.60 -23.26
N ASP A 103 12.45 -24.97 -24.49
CA ASP A 103 13.30 -24.85 -25.68
C ASP A 103 13.36 -23.39 -26.21
N LEU A 104 12.43 -22.54 -25.79
CA LEU A 104 12.41 -21.13 -26.18
C LEU A 104 13.56 -20.35 -25.52
N PRO A 105 14.13 -19.33 -26.16
CA PRO A 105 15.08 -18.41 -25.51
C PRO A 105 14.50 -17.75 -24.25
N PRO A 106 15.32 -17.48 -23.21
CA PRO A 106 14.86 -16.91 -21.94
C PRO A 106 14.16 -15.56 -22.10
N GLU A 107 14.51 -14.76 -23.09
CA GLU A 107 13.86 -13.48 -23.39
C GLU A 107 12.39 -13.68 -23.77
N VAL A 108 12.11 -14.70 -24.59
CA VAL A 108 10.76 -15.07 -25.00
C VAL A 108 9.99 -15.66 -23.81
N ARG A 109 10.62 -16.52 -23.00
CA ARG A 109 10.01 -17.06 -21.78
C ARG A 109 9.64 -15.95 -20.79
N ASN A 110 10.53 -14.97 -20.59
CA ASN A 110 10.29 -13.82 -19.73
C ASN A 110 9.10 -12.97 -20.20
N LEU A 111 8.91 -12.82 -21.52
CA LEU A 111 7.72 -12.16 -22.06
C LEU A 111 6.46 -12.98 -21.77
N ILE A 112 6.50 -14.29 -21.99
CA ILE A 112 5.38 -15.19 -21.66
C ILE A 112 5.03 -15.09 -20.17
N TYR A 113 6.02 -15.12 -19.28
CA TYR A 113 5.83 -14.95 -17.83
C TYR A 113 5.18 -13.60 -17.49
N LYS A 114 5.64 -12.51 -18.09
CA LYS A 114 5.03 -11.18 -17.87
C LYS A 114 3.55 -11.18 -18.23
N PHE A 115 3.19 -11.70 -19.39
CA PHE A 115 1.79 -11.76 -19.82
C PHE A 115 0.96 -12.75 -18.98
N ALA A 116 1.52 -13.90 -18.62
CA ALA A 116 0.83 -14.92 -17.83
C ALA A 116 0.55 -14.47 -16.39
N PHE A 117 1.46 -13.70 -15.79
CA PHE A 117 1.33 -13.24 -14.41
C PHE A 117 0.70 -11.87 -14.24
N GLN A 118 0.45 -11.12 -15.32
CA GLN A 118 -0.23 -9.85 -15.23
C GLN A 118 -1.70 -10.06 -14.87
N GLN A 119 -2.02 -10.03 -13.57
CA GLN A 119 -3.39 -10.16 -13.11
C GLN A 119 -4.02 -8.75 -13.00
N PRO A 120 -5.27 -8.57 -13.48
CA PRO A 120 -5.97 -7.29 -13.31
C PRO A 120 -6.41 -7.08 -11.86
N LYS A 121 -6.48 -8.14 -11.06
CA LYS A 121 -6.92 -8.11 -9.67
C LYS A 121 -5.71 -8.27 -8.75
N PRO A 122 -5.65 -7.51 -7.64
CA PRO A 122 -4.60 -7.66 -6.65
C PRO A 122 -4.67 -9.04 -5.99
N MET A 123 -3.51 -9.58 -5.63
CA MET A 123 -3.40 -10.88 -4.99
C MET A 123 -3.64 -10.76 -3.49
N ARG A 124 -4.66 -11.45 -2.98
CA ARG A 124 -4.92 -11.52 -1.55
C ARG A 124 -4.16 -12.68 -0.94
N LEU A 125 -3.09 -12.37 -0.20
CA LEU A 125 -2.33 -13.40 0.51
C LEU A 125 -2.99 -13.69 1.85
N ARG A 126 -2.95 -14.97 2.25
CA ARG A 126 -3.28 -15.38 3.62
C ARG A 126 -2.00 -15.43 4.44
N CYS A 127 -2.12 -15.10 5.71
CA CYS A 127 -1.01 -15.22 6.66
C CYS A 127 -0.44 -16.65 6.65
N PRO A 128 0.89 -16.84 6.70
CA PRO A 128 1.51 -18.14 6.88
C PRO A 128 0.96 -18.90 8.10
N SER A 129 0.73 -18.20 9.23
CA SER A 129 0.15 -18.79 10.46
C SER A 129 -1.30 -19.25 10.29
N GLN A 130 -2.03 -18.66 9.33
CA GLN A 130 -3.40 -19.03 8.99
C GLN A 130 -3.47 -20.06 7.86
N ARG A 131 -2.36 -20.73 7.52
CA ARG A 131 -2.35 -21.96 6.70
C ARG A 131 -3.03 -23.11 7.46
N ARG A 132 -4.33 -23.01 7.74
CA ARG A 132 -5.12 -24.13 8.26
C ARG A 132 -5.26 -25.21 7.17
N LEU A 133 -4.64 -26.35 7.44
CA LEU A 133 -4.82 -27.77 7.05
C LEU A 133 -5.30 -28.19 5.63
N ARG A 134 -5.93 -27.34 4.82
CA ARG A 134 -6.15 -27.61 3.39
C ARG A 134 -6.00 -26.30 2.62
N PRO A 135 -5.04 -26.21 1.68
CA PRO A 135 -5.05 -25.14 0.69
C PRO A 135 -6.43 -25.17 0.03
N SER A 136 -7.20 -24.09 0.15
CA SER A 136 -8.32 -23.90 -0.78
C SER A 136 -7.68 -23.99 -2.16
N ARG A 137 -8.10 -24.97 -2.97
CA ARG A 137 -7.55 -25.15 -4.32
C ARG A 137 -7.47 -23.77 -4.96
N PRO A 138 -6.31 -23.40 -5.54
CA PRO A 138 -6.20 -22.15 -6.29
C PRO A 138 -7.40 -22.05 -7.24
N SER A 139 -7.91 -20.84 -7.48
CA SER A 139 -8.90 -20.69 -8.54
C SER A 139 -8.34 -21.29 -9.82
N LYS A 140 -9.20 -21.88 -10.65
CA LYS A 140 -8.78 -22.50 -11.92
C LYS A 140 -7.92 -21.56 -12.77
N ASP A 141 -8.14 -20.25 -12.62
CA ASP A 141 -7.46 -19.18 -13.34
C ASP A 141 -6.31 -18.53 -12.53
N ASP A 142 -5.86 -19.13 -11.42
CA ASP A 142 -4.69 -18.62 -10.69
C ASP A 142 -3.41 -18.99 -11.43
N ALA A 143 -2.76 -17.97 -11.99
CA ALA A 143 -1.48 -18.10 -12.67
C ALA A 143 -0.38 -18.71 -11.79
N ARG A 144 -0.56 -18.77 -10.46
CA ARG A 144 0.34 -19.48 -9.56
C ARG A 144 0.58 -20.94 -9.95
N GLY A 145 -0.40 -21.60 -10.59
CA GLY A 145 -0.24 -22.96 -11.07
C GLY A 145 0.97 -23.12 -12.01
N LEU A 146 1.33 -22.07 -12.76
CA LEU A 146 2.52 -22.06 -13.61
C LEU A 146 3.81 -22.19 -12.80
N LEU A 147 3.89 -21.60 -11.60
CA LEU A 147 5.04 -21.68 -10.71
C LEU A 147 5.21 -23.06 -10.04
N ASP A 148 4.17 -23.88 -10.09
CA ASP A 148 4.14 -25.22 -9.50
C ASP A 148 4.36 -26.32 -10.56
N THR A 149 4.60 -25.94 -11.83
CA THR A 149 4.84 -26.89 -12.93
C THR A 149 6.21 -27.57 -12.84
N CYS A 150 7.31 -26.80 -12.81
CA CYS A 150 8.66 -27.33 -12.66
C CYS A 150 9.59 -26.32 -11.97
N HIS A 151 10.72 -26.81 -11.43
CA HIS A 151 11.69 -25.99 -10.71
C HIS A 151 12.32 -24.89 -11.55
N GLN A 152 12.59 -25.15 -12.84
CA GLN A 152 13.18 -24.17 -13.74
C GLN A 152 12.23 -23.01 -14.03
N ILE A 153 10.96 -23.31 -14.36
CA ILE A 153 9.95 -22.26 -14.54
C ILE A 153 9.84 -21.48 -13.25
N ARG A 154 9.75 -22.15 -12.10
CA ARG A 154 9.65 -21.48 -10.80
C ARG A 154 10.82 -20.51 -10.56
N SER A 155 12.07 -20.90 -10.78
CA SER A 155 13.23 -20.05 -10.52
C SER A 155 13.29 -18.82 -11.44
N GLU A 156 12.87 -18.95 -12.70
CA GLU A 156 12.84 -17.84 -13.67
C GLU A 156 11.63 -16.91 -13.45
N ALA A 157 10.47 -17.50 -13.14
CA ALA A 157 9.17 -16.85 -13.14
C ALA A 157 8.80 -16.16 -11.82
N ILE A 158 9.34 -16.64 -10.68
CA ILE A 158 8.85 -16.24 -9.35
C ILE A 158 8.96 -14.74 -9.11
N THR A 159 10.03 -14.11 -9.60
CA THR A 159 10.22 -12.66 -9.46
C THR A 159 9.19 -11.88 -10.29
N PHE A 160 8.78 -12.38 -11.46
CA PHE A 160 7.76 -11.73 -12.27
C PHE A 160 6.40 -11.79 -11.57
N TYR A 161 6.04 -12.95 -11.02
CA TYR A 161 4.78 -13.12 -10.31
C TYR A 161 4.63 -12.12 -9.15
N TYR A 162 5.66 -11.93 -8.33
CA TYR A 162 5.59 -11.03 -7.18
C TYR A 162 5.90 -9.56 -7.48
N SER A 163 6.62 -9.25 -8.57
CA SER A 163 6.94 -7.86 -8.95
C SER A 163 5.88 -7.19 -9.81
N LEU A 164 5.00 -7.96 -10.46
CA LEU A 164 3.94 -7.43 -11.31
C LEU A 164 2.61 -7.27 -10.57
N ASN A 165 2.42 -7.99 -9.47
CA ASN A 165 1.15 -8.03 -8.75
C ASN A 165 1.26 -7.35 -7.38
N ALA A 166 0.20 -6.62 -7.01
CA ALA A 166 0.09 -6.07 -5.67
C ALA A 166 -0.35 -7.14 -4.67
N LEU A 167 0.34 -7.20 -3.53
CA LEU A 167 0.05 -8.13 -2.45
C LEU A 167 -0.83 -7.45 -1.40
N VAL A 168 -2.04 -7.96 -1.21
CA VAL A 168 -3.02 -7.44 -0.25
C VAL A 168 -3.07 -8.35 0.97
N PHE A 169 -2.82 -7.77 2.14
CA PHE A 169 -2.89 -8.40 3.46
C PHE A 169 -4.08 -7.84 4.26
N ARG A 170 -4.51 -8.57 5.29
CA ARG A 170 -5.62 -8.16 6.18
C ARG A 170 -5.17 -7.41 7.43
N SER A 171 -3.89 -7.50 7.76
CA SER A 171 -3.30 -6.85 8.92
C SER A 171 -1.83 -6.58 8.65
N GLU A 172 -1.27 -5.64 9.41
CA GLU A 172 0.16 -5.34 9.38
C GLU A 172 0.99 -6.55 9.86
N ALA A 173 0.56 -7.20 10.93
CA ALA A 173 1.17 -8.44 11.41
C ALA A 173 1.28 -9.54 10.33
N ASP A 174 0.27 -9.71 9.48
CA ASP A 174 0.30 -10.71 8.39
C ASP A 174 1.35 -10.36 7.33
N ALA A 175 1.47 -9.07 7.00
CA ALA A 175 2.47 -8.58 6.05
C ALA A 175 3.89 -8.74 6.62
N LEU A 176 4.09 -8.37 7.88
CA LEU A 176 5.38 -8.51 8.57
C LEU A 176 5.77 -9.99 8.68
N ALA A 177 4.86 -10.86 9.11
CA ALA A 177 5.10 -12.29 9.22
C ALA A 177 5.51 -12.90 7.87
N PHE A 178 4.86 -12.49 6.78
CA PHE A 178 5.24 -12.91 5.42
C PHE A 178 6.65 -12.44 5.02
N MET A 179 7.03 -11.21 5.37
CA MET A 179 8.37 -10.68 5.04
C MET A 179 9.49 -11.25 5.91
N SER A 180 9.17 -11.71 7.13
CA SER A 180 10.10 -12.34 8.05
C SER A 180 10.16 -13.86 7.94
N ASP A 181 9.30 -14.48 7.12
CA ASP A 181 9.23 -15.93 6.95
C ASP A 181 10.56 -16.46 6.36
N PRO A 182 11.34 -17.27 7.09
CA PRO A 182 12.60 -17.80 6.58
C PRO A 182 12.41 -18.82 5.45
N ASP A 183 11.21 -19.41 5.34
CA ASP A 183 10.88 -20.40 4.31
C ASP A 183 10.42 -19.73 3.01
N ILE A 184 10.27 -18.40 2.99
CA ILE A 184 9.95 -17.67 1.77
C ILE A 184 11.13 -17.76 0.80
N HIS A 185 10.83 -18.00 -0.48
CA HIS A 185 11.88 -18.08 -1.50
C HIS A 185 12.68 -16.75 -1.54
N PRO A 186 14.03 -16.80 -1.53
CA PRO A 186 14.88 -15.62 -1.28
C PRO A 186 14.71 -14.52 -2.33
N LEU A 187 14.29 -14.87 -3.54
CA LEU A 187 14.01 -13.88 -4.61
C LEU A 187 12.67 -13.14 -4.44
N ILE A 188 11.74 -13.60 -3.58
CA ILE A 188 10.42 -12.98 -3.44
C ILE A 188 10.55 -11.60 -2.81
N ARG A 189 11.14 -11.51 -1.60
CA ARG A 189 11.27 -10.26 -0.85
C ARG A 189 11.89 -9.10 -1.66
N PRO A 190 13.06 -9.25 -2.31
CA PRO A 190 13.64 -8.16 -3.11
C PRO A 190 12.82 -7.85 -4.37
N SER A 191 11.93 -8.74 -4.81
CA SER A 191 11.08 -8.53 -5.99
C SER A 191 9.77 -7.79 -5.70
N LEU A 192 9.39 -7.62 -4.42
CA LEU A 192 8.13 -6.98 -4.06
C LEU A 192 8.13 -5.51 -4.50
N THR A 193 7.12 -5.12 -5.28
CA THR A 193 6.96 -3.76 -5.78
C THR A 193 5.75 -3.05 -5.18
N HIS A 194 4.73 -3.79 -4.74
CA HIS A 194 3.50 -3.20 -4.25
C HIS A 194 2.91 -4.04 -3.12
N ILE A 195 2.85 -3.46 -1.91
CA ILE A 195 2.20 -4.04 -0.74
C ILE A 195 0.98 -3.20 -0.36
N ALA A 196 -0.09 -3.86 0.03
CA ALA A 196 -1.31 -3.23 0.48
C ALA A 196 -1.86 -3.94 1.72
N VAL A 197 -2.36 -3.20 2.69
CA VAL A 197 -2.93 -3.73 3.94
C VAL A 197 -4.33 -3.17 4.14
N ASP A 198 -5.33 -4.03 4.28
CA ASP A 198 -6.71 -3.65 4.57
C ASP A 198 -7.03 -3.99 6.03
N PHE A 199 -6.84 -3.02 6.92
CA PHE A 199 -7.08 -3.14 8.37
C PHE A 199 -8.56 -3.38 8.71
N GLY A 200 -9.48 -3.14 7.77
CA GLY A 200 -10.90 -3.27 8.02
C GLY A 200 -11.46 -2.17 8.93
N ASP A 201 -12.47 -2.51 9.71
CA ASP A 201 -13.12 -1.56 10.62
C ASP A 201 -12.25 -1.41 11.87
N SER A 202 -11.88 -0.18 12.21
CA SER A 202 -11.11 0.11 13.42
C SER A 202 -11.68 1.33 14.13
N ASN A 203 -11.61 1.27 15.46
CA ASN A 203 -12.07 2.35 16.33
C ASN A 203 -10.90 3.10 16.97
N ASP A 204 -9.67 2.61 16.77
CA ASP A 204 -8.45 3.13 17.38
C ASP A 204 -7.54 3.72 16.31
N ALA A 205 -7.50 5.05 16.27
CA ALA A 205 -6.69 5.79 15.30
C ALA A 205 -5.20 5.73 15.62
N ASP A 206 -4.84 5.66 16.90
CA ASP A 206 -3.44 5.62 17.35
C ASP A 206 -2.83 4.26 17.03
N ALA A 207 -3.59 3.18 17.21
CA ALA A 207 -3.18 1.85 16.78
C ALA A 207 -2.95 1.78 15.27
N ILE A 208 -3.87 2.30 14.45
CA ILE A 208 -3.69 2.33 12.99
C ILE A 208 -2.46 3.15 12.59
N LEU A 209 -2.26 4.32 13.20
CA LEU A 209 -1.12 5.16 12.89
C LEU A 209 0.19 4.44 13.22
N LYS A 210 0.26 3.82 14.40
CA LYS A 210 1.41 3.04 14.85
C LYS A 210 1.69 1.87 13.92
N ASP A 211 0.67 1.10 13.56
CA ASP A 211 0.79 -0.03 12.64
C ASP A 211 1.23 0.44 11.24
N HIS A 212 0.65 1.55 10.76
CA HIS A 212 1.07 2.14 9.48
C HIS A 212 2.55 2.54 9.52
N ILE A 213 2.98 3.32 10.52
CA ILE A 213 4.38 3.76 10.64
C ILE A 213 5.33 2.56 10.71
N ASN A 214 5.01 1.54 11.52
CA ASN A 214 5.81 0.32 11.62
C ASN A 214 5.88 -0.42 10.28
N LEU A 215 4.76 -0.49 9.54
CA LEU A 215 4.74 -1.07 8.20
C LEU A 215 5.62 -0.29 7.23
N VAL A 216 5.54 1.05 7.20
CA VAL A 216 6.40 1.88 6.34
C VAL A 216 7.86 1.64 6.67
N ASP A 217 8.20 1.69 7.95
CA ASP A 217 9.57 1.54 8.45
C ASP A 217 10.20 0.22 7.98
N ARG A 218 9.46 -0.88 8.15
CA ARG A 218 9.90 -2.22 7.75
C ARG A 218 9.93 -2.39 6.23
N CYS A 219 8.96 -1.85 5.50
CA CYS A 219 8.88 -2.02 4.06
C CYS A 219 9.91 -1.16 3.32
N VAL A 220 9.98 0.14 3.61
CA VAL A 220 10.87 1.07 2.88
C VAL A 220 12.34 0.74 3.13
N GLY A 221 12.71 0.35 4.35
CA GLY A 221 14.08 -0.03 4.67
C GLY A 221 14.52 -1.39 4.11
N SER A 222 13.58 -2.30 3.80
CA SER A 222 13.92 -3.68 3.46
C SER A 222 13.48 -4.18 2.08
N LEU A 223 12.70 -3.38 1.35
CA LEU A 223 12.18 -3.72 0.03
C LEU A 223 12.74 -2.72 -1.01
N PRO A 224 13.90 -3.01 -1.62
CA PRO A 224 14.58 -2.04 -2.48
C PRO A 224 13.82 -1.70 -3.77
N ARG A 225 12.83 -2.52 -4.15
CA ARG A 225 12.02 -2.34 -5.36
C ARG A 225 10.60 -1.85 -5.06
N LEU A 226 10.31 -1.49 -3.80
CA LEU A 226 9.00 -1.00 -3.42
C LEU A 226 8.65 0.28 -4.19
N ARG A 227 7.53 0.24 -4.89
CA ARG A 227 6.97 1.35 -5.66
C ARG A 227 5.70 1.91 -5.04
N ALA A 228 4.97 1.09 -4.29
CA ALA A 228 3.77 1.52 -3.59
C ALA A 228 3.52 0.69 -2.32
N LEU A 229 3.09 1.38 -1.27
CA LEU A 229 2.59 0.85 -0.02
C LEU A 229 1.23 1.50 0.26
N GLU A 230 0.19 0.69 0.38
CA GLU A 230 -1.17 1.15 0.63
C GLU A 230 -1.70 0.62 1.95
N THR A 231 -2.40 1.45 2.70
CA THR A 231 -3.18 0.99 3.86
C THR A 231 -4.60 1.51 3.78
N ARG A 232 -5.56 0.65 4.08
CA ARG A 232 -6.97 0.99 4.16
C ARG A 232 -7.52 0.70 5.55
N PHE A 233 -8.39 1.58 6.02
CA PHE A 233 -9.23 1.32 7.17
C PHE A 233 -10.57 2.04 7.03
N TYR A 234 -11.54 1.61 7.83
CA TYR A 234 -12.88 2.19 7.89
C TYR A 234 -13.17 2.72 9.30
N ALA A 235 -13.85 3.87 9.37
CA ALA A 235 -14.29 4.50 10.61
C ALA A 235 -15.76 4.93 10.50
N ARG A 236 -16.49 4.90 11.62
CA ARG A 236 -17.87 5.38 11.70
C ARG A 236 -17.93 6.78 12.31
N THR A 237 -18.86 7.61 11.86
CA THR A 237 -19.05 8.96 12.42
C THR A 237 -19.72 8.96 13.79
N LEU A 238 -20.46 7.90 14.13
CA LEU A 238 -21.06 7.76 15.47
C LEU A 238 -20.00 7.73 16.57
N ASP A 239 -18.80 7.25 16.24
CA ASP A 239 -17.63 7.29 17.09
C ASP A 239 -16.94 8.66 16.94
N ALA A 240 -17.57 9.70 17.50
CA ALA A 240 -17.14 11.09 17.32
C ALA A 240 -15.65 11.30 17.65
N CYS A 241 -15.15 10.62 18.70
CA CYS A 241 -13.74 10.64 19.09
C CYS A 241 -12.83 10.12 17.96
N SER A 242 -13.11 8.92 17.44
CA SER A 242 -12.27 8.29 16.42
C SER A 242 -12.34 9.05 15.09
N SER A 243 -13.52 9.51 14.66
CA SER A 243 -13.67 10.25 13.40
C SER A 243 -12.87 11.56 13.37
N SER A 244 -12.79 12.27 14.50
CA SER A 244 -12.00 13.49 14.63
C SER A 244 -10.50 13.20 14.55
N HIS A 245 -10.05 12.11 15.19
CA HIS A 245 -8.65 11.68 15.14
C HIS A 245 -8.25 11.22 13.74
N PHE A 246 -9.08 10.43 13.05
CA PHE A 246 -8.80 10.00 11.68
C PHE A 246 -8.74 11.15 10.69
N ARG A 247 -9.59 12.17 10.86
CA ARG A 247 -9.51 13.39 10.04
C ARG A 247 -8.22 14.16 10.30
N THR A 248 -7.81 14.26 11.57
CA THR A 248 -6.56 14.92 11.95
C THR A 248 -5.35 14.18 11.37
N LEU A 249 -5.36 12.85 11.46
CA LEU A 249 -4.36 11.97 10.86
C LEU A 249 -4.28 12.14 9.34
N ALA A 250 -5.42 12.15 8.64
CA ALA A 250 -5.46 12.38 7.19
C ALA A 250 -4.83 13.73 6.82
N MET A 251 -5.18 14.80 7.54
CA MET A 251 -4.58 16.13 7.33
C MET A 251 -3.08 16.16 7.64
N ALA A 252 -2.63 15.41 8.65
CA ALA A 252 -1.21 15.31 8.99
C ALA A 252 -0.41 14.64 7.86
N PHE A 253 -0.92 13.57 7.24
CA PHE A 253 -0.27 12.94 6.09
C PHE A 253 -0.28 13.81 4.83
N ASP A 254 -1.37 14.53 4.55
CA ASP A 254 -1.41 15.49 3.45
C ASP A 254 -0.42 16.65 3.67
N SER A 255 -0.28 17.11 4.93
CA SER A 255 0.70 18.13 5.30
C SER A 255 2.13 17.63 5.18
N LEU A 256 2.39 16.37 5.56
CA LEU A 256 3.70 15.73 5.46
C LEU A 256 4.21 15.71 4.02
N ASP A 257 3.35 15.40 3.04
CA ASP A 257 3.75 15.47 1.63
C ASP A 257 4.10 16.90 1.22
N SER A 258 3.32 17.89 1.67
CA SER A 258 3.60 19.29 1.38
C SER A 258 4.92 19.75 2.01
N ASP A 259 5.22 19.34 3.23
CA ASP A 259 6.45 19.73 3.95
C ASP A 259 7.70 19.10 3.33
N ILE A 260 7.63 17.81 2.96
CA ILE A 260 8.75 17.09 2.30
C ILE A 260 9.07 17.67 0.91
N ASN A 261 8.05 18.16 0.21
CA ASN A 261 8.17 18.72 -1.13
C ASN A 261 8.38 20.25 -1.13
N THR A 262 8.23 20.93 0.01
CA THR A 262 8.47 22.37 0.09
C THR A 262 9.97 22.65 -0.04
N PRO A 263 10.39 23.48 -1.01
CA PRO A 263 11.80 23.87 -1.12
C PRO A 263 12.24 24.54 0.19
N PRO A 264 13.48 24.28 0.65
CA PRO A 264 13.96 24.88 1.90
C PRO A 264 13.83 26.38 1.79
N SER A 265 13.21 27.02 2.79
CA SER A 265 13.10 28.47 2.82
C SER A 265 14.51 29.05 2.60
N PRO A 266 14.69 30.01 1.66
CA PRO A 266 15.99 30.56 1.38
C PRO A 266 16.57 31.04 2.70
N ARG A 267 17.71 30.46 3.11
CA ARG A 267 18.37 30.83 4.37
C ARG A 267 18.51 32.34 4.32
N SER A 268 17.69 33.05 5.11
CA SER A 268 17.74 34.50 5.16
C SER A 268 19.20 34.84 5.41
N PRO A 269 19.84 35.67 4.56
CA PRO A 269 21.27 35.92 4.63
C PRO A 269 21.56 36.26 6.07
N ARG A 270 22.24 35.33 6.75
CA ARG A 270 22.53 35.42 8.17
C ARG A 270 23.34 36.70 8.24
N SER A 271 22.71 37.77 8.69
CA SER A 271 23.31 39.07 8.82
C SER A 271 24.47 38.86 9.75
N SER A 272 25.65 38.66 9.15
CA SER A 272 26.89 38.50 9.87
C SER A 272 26.97 39.70 10.80
N PRO A 273 27.22 39.50 12.10
CA PRO A 273 27.35 40.61 13.02
C PRO A 273 28.51 41.43 12.49
N ARG A 274 28.15 42.61 11.95
CA ARG A 274 29.05 43.62 11.43
C ARG A 274 30.12 43.87 12.47
N SER A 275 31.30 43.31 12.24
CA SER A 275 32.53 43.67 12.92
C SER A 275 32.62 45.19 12.81
N SER A 276 32.43 45.86 13.94
CA SER A 276 32.52 47.32 14.02
C SER A 276 33.99 47.71 13.90
N PRO A 277 34.40 48.52 12.91
CA PRO A 277 35.62 49.28 13.03
C PRO A 277 35.29 50.65 13.64
N ARG A 278 36.01 50.91 14.72
CA ARG A 278 36.23 52.18 15.40
C ARG A 278 36.70 53.27 14.41
N HIS A 279 36.29 54.53 14.67
CA HIS A 279 36.85 55.80 14.14
C HIS A 279 36.65 56.06 12.63
N SER A 280 36.41 57.25 12.08
CA SER A 280 36.37 58.65 12.56
C SER A 280 35.86 59.55 11.42
N ARG A 281 35.15 60.63 11.81
CA ARG A 281 35.15 62.01 11.29
C ARG A 281 35.12 62.35 9.78
N GLN A 282 34.30 63.39 9.53
CA GLN A 282 34.37 64.42 8.46
C GLN A 282 33.94 63.93 7.06
N SER A 283 33.23 64.69 6.23
CA SER A 283 32.56 66.01 6.32
C SER A 283 31.97 66.27 4.93
N SER A 284 30.72 66.78 4.86
CA SER A 284 30.18 67.66 3.79
C SER A 284 30.20 67.11 2.34
N VAL A 285 29.44 67.53 1.31
CA VAL A 285 28.66 68.72 0.95
C VAL A 285 27.64 68.24 -0.13
N SER A 286 26.50 68.94 -0.24
CA SER A 286 25.54 69.15 -1.37
C SER A 286 25.86 68.56 -2.76
N SER A 287 24.91 68.12 -3.61
CA SER A 287 23.88 68.88 -4.37
C SER A 287 23.15 67.87 -5.30
N ALA A 288 21.82 67.80 -5.40
CA ALA A 288 20.90 68.50 -6.33
C ALA A 288 21.09 68.25 -7.86
N SER A 289 19.95 68.15 -8.56
CA SER A 289 19.69 68.27 -10.03
C SER A 289 19.86 66.97 -10.87
N SER A 290 18.78 66.33 -11.38
CA SER A 290 17.83 66.69 -12.47
C SER A 290 18.39 66.36 -13.88
N SER A 291 18.05 65.22 -14.49
CA SER A 291 16.97 65.00 -15.49
C SER A 291 17.58 64.38 -16.79
N PRO A 292 16.86 64.20 -17.92
CA PRO A 292 16.76 62.89 -18.59
C PRO A 292 17.39 62.91 -20.00
N ALA A 293 17.65 61.75 -20.61
CA ALA A 293 17.77 61.67 -22.07
C ALA A 293 17.72 60.23 -22.59
N THR A 294 16.69 59.97 -23.36
CA THR A 294 16.59 58.97 -24.43
C THR A 294 17.76 59.03 -25.41
N SER A 295 18.26 57.88 -25.84
CA SER A 295 18.53 57.56 -27.26
C SER A 295 18.81 56.06 -27.46
N PRO A 296 18.27 55.43 -28.52
CA PRO A 296 18.48 54.03 -28.84
C PRO A 296 19.65 53.88 -29.82
N LEU A 297 20.61 53.00 -29.52
CA LEU A 297 21.63 52.59 -30.48
C LEU A 297 21.66 51.07 -30.60
N SER A 298 21.05 50.65 -31.71
CA SER A 298 21.35 49.48 -32.52
C SER A 298 22.73 48.87 -32.22
N THR A 299 22.75 47.70 -31.62
CA THR A 299 23.94 46.84 -31.54
C THR A 299 23.54 45.48 -32.07
N CYS A 300 24.17 45.10 -33.17
CA CYS A 300 24.04 43.79 -33.81
C CYS A 300 24.43 42.70 -32.82
N SER A 301 23.46 41.97 -32.28
CA SER A 301 23.70 40.76 -31.49
C SER A 301 24.15 39.65 -32.45
N SER A 302 25.46 39.57 -32.65
CA SER A 302 26.13 38.34 -33.01
C SER A 302 25.64 37.25 -32.06
N ILE A 303 25.04 36.20 -32.61
CA ILE A 303 24.61 35.00 -31.89
C ILE A 303 25.90 34.30 -31.44
N CYS A 304 26.43 34.78 -30.31
CA CYS A 304 27.45 34.08 -29.55
C CYS A 304 26.71 32.89 -28.93
N TRP A 305 26.98 31.70 -29.43
CA TRP A 305 26.57 30.46 -28.76
C TRP A 305 27.34 30.39 -27.45
N GLU A 306 26.83 31.07 -26.43
CA GLU A 306 27.31 30.93 -25.06
C GLU A 306 27.01 29.48 -24.68
N PRO A 307 28.05 28.66 -24.40
CA PRO A 307 27.85 27.25 -24.07
C PRO A 307 26.90 27.18 -22.88
N GLU A 308 25.78 26.48 -23.08
CA GLU A 308 24.76 26.24 -22.07
C GLU A 308 25.48 25.83 -20.77
N PRO A 309 25.46 26.66 -19.72
CA PRO A 309 26.24 26.41 -18.53
C PRO A 309 25.85 25.04 -17.99
N GLU A 310 26.84 24.17 -17.80
CA GLU A 310 26.60 22.80 -17.32
C GLU A 310 25.67 22.88 -16.10
N PRO A 311 24.57 22.11 -16.09
CA PRO A 311 23.59 22.18 -15.04
C PRO A 311 24.26 21.88 -13.71
N ILE A 312 24.36 22.92 -12.87
CA ILE A 312 24.93 22.82 -11.53
C ILE A 312 24.19 21.67 -10.83
N PRO A 313 24.90 20.65 -10.30
CA PRO A 313 24.28 19.51 -9.65
C PRO A 313 23.37 20.04 -8.53
N ALA A 314 22.08 19.70 -8.62
CA ALA A 314 21.11 20.12 -7.64
C ALA A 314 21.57 19.66 -6.24
N PRO A 315 21.51 20.53 -5.22
CA PRO A 315 21.93 20.17 -3.87
C PRO A 315 21.12 18.97 -3.38
N ASP A 316 21.82 17.99 -2.79
CA ASP A 316 21.18 16.80 -2.24
C ASP A 316 20.32 17.19 -1.02
N MET A 317 19.01 17.08 -1.19
CA MET A 317 18.00 17.42 -0.17
C MET A 317 17.61 16.22 0.70
N SER A 318 18.22 15.04 0.49
CA SER A 318 17.84 13.80 1.17
C SER A 318 17.98 13.89 2.69
N ALA A 319 19.09 14.46 3.18
CA ALA A 319 19.37 14.58 4.62
C ALA A 319 18.33 15.45 5.34
N LEU A 320 17.91 16.57 4.74
CA LEU A 320 16.90 17.46 5.31
C LEU A 320 15.51 16.80 5.35
N ARG A 321 15.15 16.05 4.29
CA ARG A 321 13.90 15.29 4.25
C ARG A 321 13.87 14.19 5.30
N ALA A 322 15.01 13.53 5.53
CA ALA A 322 15.14 12.51 6.56
C ALA A 322 14.93 13.12 7.96
N GLU A 323 15.53 14.28 8.25
CA GLU A 323 15.34 14.99 9.53
C GLU A 323 13.87 15.34 9.80
N VAL A 324 13.12 15.76 8.77
CA VAL A 324 11.67 15.99 8.90
C VAL A 324 10.94 14.69 9.23
N LEU A 325 11.21 13.60 8.51
CA LEU A 325 10.54 12.31 8.75
C LEU A 325 10.82 11.74 10.14
N GLU A 326 12.02 11.93 10.69
CA GLU A 326 12.32 11.51 12.07
C GLU A 326 11.41 12.19 13.11
N GLN A 327 10.95 13.42 12.85
CA GLN A 327 9.97 14.11 13.71
C GLN A 327 8.60 13.44 13.71
N TYR A 328 8.28 12.65 12.69
CA TYR A 328 7.05 11.86 12.56
C TYR A 328 7.25 10.39 12.97
N CYS A 329 8.23 10.12 13.84
CA CYS A 329 8.51 8.80 14.43
C CYS A 329 9.00 7.73 13.44
N PHE A 330 9.48 8.11 12.26
CA PHE A 330 10.18 7.16 11.37
C PHE A 330 11.58 6.85 11.91
N THR A 331 12.08 5.62 11.72
CA THR A 331 13.50 5.36 12.04
C THR A 331 14.40 6.14 11.08
N PRO A 332 15.62 6.53 11.52
CA PRO A 332 16.58 7.20 10.64
C PRO A 332 16.84 6.45 9.34
N SER A 333 16.91 5.12 9.39
CA SER A 333 17.10 4.28 8.20
C SER A 333 15.93 4.38 7.21
N ALA A 334 14.68 4.34 7.70
CA ALA A 334 13.52 4.46 6.83
C ALA A 334 13.34 5.89 6.32
N ALA A 335 13.64 6.89 7.16
CA ALA A 335 13.62 8.30 6.78
C ALA A 335 14.59 8.59 5.63
N ILE A 336 15.84 8.11 5.72
CA ILE A 336 16.84 8.23 4.65
C ILE A 336 16.40 7.45 3.40
N ALA A 337 15.94 6.21 3.57
CA ALA A 337 15.49 5.39 2.44
C ALA A 337 14.29 6.04 1.72
N PHE A 338 13.35 6.61 2.47
CA PHE A 338 12.22 7.37 1.92
C PHE A 338 12.70 8.63 1.21
N ALA A 339 13.58 9.42 1.81
CA ALA A 339 14.09 10.66 1.24
C ALA A 339 14.83 10.43 -0.09
N ASN A 340 15.50 9.28 -0.22
CA ASN A 340 16.17 8.82 -1.45
C ASN A 340 15.19 8.18 -2.45
N SER A 341 14.02 7.79 -2.00
CA SER A 341 12.98 7.22 -2.84
C SER A 341 12.21 8.32 -3.59
N LYS A 342 11.52 7.93 -4.66
CA LYS A 342 10.57 8.80 -5.39
C LYS A 342 9.13 8.60 -4.89
N LEU A 343 8.96 8.16 -3.65
CA LEU A 343 7.66 7.88 -3.06
C LEU A 343 7.03 9.18 -2.55
N LYS A 344 5.71 9.31 -2.72
CA LYS A 344 4.91 10.44 -2.24
C LYS A 344 3.80 9.95 -1.33
N PHE A 345 3.43 10.77 -0.36
CA PHE A 345 2.27 10.49 0.47
C PHE A 345 1.01 10.98 -0.24
N SER A 346 -0.07 10.22 -0.12
CA SER A 346 -1.39 10.63 -0.60
C SER A 346 -2.47 10.01 0.26
N VAL A 347 -3.48 10.80 0.58
CA VAL A 347 -4.65 10.32 1.31
C VAL A 347 -5.89 10.46 0.43
N ALA A 348 -6.67 9.38 0.33
CA ALA A 348 -7.97 9.40 -0.30
C ALA A 348 -9.03 8.97 0.72
N ALA A 349 -9.96 9.87 1.03
CA ALA A 349 -11.09 9.59 1.92
C ALA A 349 -12.41 9.63 1.16
N SER A 350 -13.33 8.72 1.48
CA SER A 350 -14.70 8.77 0.98
C SER A 350 -15.66 8.31 2.05
N SER A 351 -16.86 8.90 2.09
CA SER A 351 -17.88 8.57 3.07
C SER A 351 -19.19 8.22 2.38
N ASP A 352 -19.95 7.29 2.95
CA ASP A 352 -21.31 6.98 2.51
C ASP A 352 -22.20 6.70 3.73
N HIS A 353 -23.52 6.79 3.56
CA HIS A 353 -24.47 6.66 4.67
C HIS A 353 -24.49 5.23 5.20
N TYR A 354 -24.32 5.09 6.51
CA TYR A 354 -24.41 3.79 7.15
C TYR A 354 -25.88 3.47 7.45
N PRO A 355 -26.38 2.29 7.06
CA PRO A 355 -27.79 1.94 7.24
C PRO A 355 -28.13 1.75 8.72
N GLY A 356 -29.35 2.16 9.10
CA GLY A 356 -29.92 1.91 10.43
C GLY A 356 -29.80 3.03 11.46
N VAL A 357 -28.91 4.00 11.24
CA VAL A 357 -28.76 5.13 12.17
C VAL A 357 -28.77 6.44 11.39
N LYS A 358 -29.73 7.31 11.72
CA LYS A 358 -29.83 8.64 11.11
C LYS A 358 -28.55 9.42 11.43
N HIS A 359 -27.90 9.94 10.40
CA HIS A 359 -26.63 10.70 10.47
C HIS A 359 -25.35 9.88 10.65
N ASP A 360 -25.41 8.55 10.75
CA ASP A 360 -24.18 7.75 10.74
C ASP A 360 -23.67 7.52 9.32
N LYS A 361 -22.35 7.62 9.16
CA LYS A 361 -21.63 7.44 7.90
C LYS A 361 -20.44 6.53 8.15
N LEU A 362 -20.19 5.67 7.18
CA LEU A 362 -18.94 4.91 7.10
C LEU A 362 -17.98 5.68 6.21
N ILE A 363 -16.79 5.96 6.74
CA ILE A 363 -15.72 6.64 6.05
C ILE A 363 -14.62 5.62 5.79
N CYS A 364 -14.18 5.48 4.54
CA CYS A 364 -12.98 4.73 4.17
C CYS A 364 -11.84 5.72 3.95
N TYR A 365 -10.71 5.42 4.56
CA TYR A 365 -9.45 6.11 4.36
C TYR A 365 -8.49 5.15 3.66
N ASN A 366 -7.99 5.55 2.50
CA ASN A 366 -6.85 4.91 1.85
C ASN A 366 -5.64 5.84 2.04
N LEU A 367 -4.68 5.43 2.86
CA LEU A 367 -3.37 6.07 2.92
C LEU A 367 -2.47 5.35 1.92
N ARG A 368 -1.71 6.12 1.14
CA ARG A 368 -0.81 5.56 0.13
C ARG A 368 0.52 6.27 0.15
N ILE A 369 1.57 5.49 0.11
CA ILE A 369 2.95 5.90 -0.14
C ILE A 369 3.36 5.29 -1.47
N GLY A 370 3.57 6.07 -2.51
CA GLY A 370 3.87 5.48 -3.80
C GLY A 370 4.47 6.41 -4.83
N MET A 371 5.03 5.82 -5.88
CA MET A 371 5.44 6.54 -7.08
C MET A 371 4.20 6.92 -7.91
N ASP A 372 4.31 8.04 -8.63
CA ASP A 372 3.28 8.48 -9.58
C ASP A 372 3.02 7.41 -10.65
N GLY A 373 1.76 7.26 -11.06
CA GLY A 373 1.35 6.32 -12.11
C GLY A 373 1.17 4.86 -11.68
N VAL A 374 1.54 4.48 -10.45
CA VAL A 374 1.19 3.15 -9.91
C VAL A 374 -0.32 3.12 -9.60
N ALA A 375 -1.02 2.10 -10.09
CA ALA A 375 -2.46 1.93 -9.89
C ALA A 375 -2.77 1.49 -8.46
N ASN A 376 -3.92 1.94 -7.92
CA ASN A 376 -4.31 1.61 -6.55
C ASN A 376 -4.69 0.13 -6.42
N ALA A 377 -3.97 -0.63 -5.60
CA ALA A 377 -4.24 -2.05 -5.40
C ALA A 377 -5.55 -2.29 -4.65
N LEU A 378 -5.82 -1.48 -3.63
CA LEU A 378 -7.04 -1.62 -2.85
C LEU A 378 -8.27 -1.06 -3.60
N GLY A 379 -8.08 -0.33 -4.70
CA GLY A 379 -9.12 0.37 -5.44
C GLY A 379 -9.55 1.69 -4.79
N PRO A 380 -10.45 2.46 -5.43
CA PRO A 380 -10.85 3.78 -4.94
C PRO A 380 -11.68 3.68 -3.64
N ALA A 381 -11.45 4.61 -2.71
CA ALA A 381 -12.12 4.64 -1.41
C ALA A 381 -13.66 4.66 -1.52
N LYS A 382 -14.20 5.37 -2.54
CA LYS A 382 -15.64 5.45 -2.81
C LYS A 382 -16.27 4.08 -3.11
N GLU A 383 -15.61 3.27 -3.92
CA GLU A 383 -16.11 1.92 -4.24
C GLU A 383 -15.94 0.98 -3.05
N ALA A 384 -14.84 1.13 -2.30
CA ALA A 384 -14.58 0.33 -1.11
C ALA A 384 -15.65 0.53 -0.03
N VAL A 385 -16.03 1.79 0.28
CA VAL A 385 -17.14 2.08 1.21
C VAL A 385 -18.43 1.43 0.74
N LYS A 386 -18.81 1.61 -0.53
CA LYS A 386 -20.04 1.02 -1.07
C LYS A 386 -20.04 -0.50 -0.96
N GLN A 387 -18.92 -1.14 -1.31
CA GLN A 387 -18.77 -2.59 -1.16
C GLN A 387 -18.85 -3.03 0.31
N ARG A 388 -18.27 -2.26 1.23
CA ARG A 388 -18.31 -2.55 2.68
C ARG A 388 -19.73 -2.42 3.21
N ILE A 389 -20.46 -1.37 2.86
CA ILE A 389 -21.87 -1.19 3.23
C ILE A 389 -22.73 -2.31 2.66
N ASN A 390 -22.56 -2.67 1.39
CA ASN A 390 -23.33 -3.77 0.80
C ASN A 390 -23.06 -5.13 1.46
N ARG A 391 -21.85 -5.34 2.01
CA ARG A 391 -21.46 -6.60 2.66
C ARG A 391 -21.79 -6.65 4.15
N VAL A 392 -21.57 -5.54 4.86
CA VAL A 392 -21.59 -5.45 6.34
C VAL A 392 -22.71 -4.55 6.83
N GLY A 393 -23.08 -3.54 6.06
CA GLY A 393 -24.24 -2.68 6.29
C GLY A 393 -25.58 -3.36 5.99
N MET A 394 -25.61 -4.67 5.73
CA MET A 394 -26.85 -5.40 6.02
C MET A 394 -27.05 -5.33 7.53
N LEU A 395 -27.90 -4.40 7.96
CA LEU A 395 -28.46 -4.38 9.32
C LEU A 395 -28.71 -5.84 9.73
N PRO A 396 -28.31 -6.27 10.94
CA PRO A 396 -28.79 -7.53 11.45
C PRO A 396 -30.29 -7.53 11.20
N ARG A 397 -30.79 -8.53 10.45
CA ARG A 397 -32.22 -8.65 10.18
C ARG A 397 -32.92 -8.37 11.50
N PRO A 398 -33.93 -7.47 11.55
CA PRO A 398 -34.59 -7.17 12.82
C PRO A 398 -34.87 -8.50 13.51
N LEU A 399 -34.63 -8.60 14.82
CA LEU A 399 -34.73 -9.89 15.53
C LEU A 399 -36.03 -10.66 15.18
N ASN A 400 -37.11 -9.94 14.88
CA ASN A 400 -38.37 -10.49 14.38
C ASN A 400 -38.29 -11.22 13.03
N ASP A 401 -37.40 -10.85 12.10
CA ASP A 401 -37.15 -11.53 10.82
C ASP A 401 -36.09 -12.64 10.93
N MET A 402 -35.34 -12.66 12.04
CA MET A 402 -34.37 -13.72 12.35
C MET A 402 -35.02 -14.91 13.06
N TYR A 403 -36.14 -14.67 13.75
CA TYR A 403 -37.05 -15.67 14.29
C TYR A 403 -38.28 -15.83 13.38
N ASP A 404 -38.06 -16.23 12.13
CA ASP A 404 -39.14 -16.83 11.37
C ASP A 404 -39.35 -18.26 11.93
N ASP A 405 -40.17 -18.36 12.98
CA ASP A 405 -40.50 -19.62 13.70
C ASP A 405 -40.97 -20.74 12.74
N ALA A 406 -41.38 -20.38 11.53
CA ALA A 406 -41.83 -21.32 10.50
C ALA A 406 -40.67 -22.06 9.77
N ILE A 407 -39.46 -21.49 9.69
CA ILE A 407 -38.38 -22.05 8.86
C ILE A 407 -37.42 -22.93 9.66
N ASP A 408 -37.25 -22.68 10.96
CA ASP A 408 -36.24 -23.39 11.76
C ASP A 408 -36.72 -24.75 12.32
N GLY A 409 -37.85 -25.27 11.79
CA GLY A 409 -38.29 -26.65 11.97
C GLY A 409 -38.38 -27.14 13.43
N GLY A 410 -38.58 -26.23 14.39
CA GLY A 410 -38.58 -26.53 15.81
C GLY A 410 -37.22 -26.91 16.41
N PHE A 411 -36.09 -26.67 15.73
CA PHE A 411 -34.76 -26.97 16.26
C PHE A 411 -34.48 -26.19 17.55
N HIS A 412 -34.68 -24.87 17.55
CA HIS A 412 -34.50 -24.07 18.76
C HIS A 412 -35.49 -24.43 19.87
N GLN A 413 -36.70 -24.87 19.52
CA GLN A 413 -37.68 -25.37 20.49
C GLN A 413 -37.25 -26.70 21.11
N ARG A 414 -36.67 -27.62 20.32
CA ARG A 414 -36.03 -28.85 20.81
C ARG A 414 -34.80 -28.58 21.67
N VAL A 415 -33.95 -27.63 21.30
CA VAL A 415 -32.79 -27.25 22.12
C VAL A 415 -33.25 -26.66 23.46
N ARG A 416 -34.24 -25.76 23.45
CA ARG A 416 -34.82 -25.22 24.70
C ARG A 416 -35.50 -26.30 25.54
N SER A 417 -36.24 -27.23 24.93
CA SER A 417 -36.86 -28.34 25.68
C SER A 417 -35.81 -29.30 26.25
N THR A 418 -34.70 -29.51 25.54
CA THR A 418 -33.60 -30.36 25.99
C THR A 418 -32.85 -29.71 27.16
N ILE A 419 -32.54 -28.41 27.07
CA ILE A 419 -31.93 -27.69 28.20
C ILE A 419 -32.87 -27.68 29.41
N ALA A 420 -34.17 -27.47 29.19
CA ALA A 420 -35.17 -27.53 30.26
C ALA A 420 -35.31 -28.94 30.88
N SER A 421 -35.13 -30.02 30.12
CA SER A 421 -35.14 -31.38 30.67
C SER A 421 -33.82 -31.75 31.35
N CYS A 422 -32.69 -31.22 30.87
CA CYS A 422 -31.36 -31.44 31.46
C CYS A 422 -31.09 -30.61 32.72
N ALA A 423 -31.90 -29.59 33.03
CA ALA A 423 -31.78 -28.79 34.26
C ALA A 423 -32.14 -29.58 35.55
N ARG A 424 -32.50 -30.87 35.45
CA ARG A 424 -32.73 -31.78 36.58
C ARG A 424 -31.59 -32.77 36.84
N ILE A 425 -30.39 -32.53 36.32
CA ILE A 425 -29.22 -33.31 36.73
C ILE A 425 -28.79 -32.76 38.10
N ASP A 426 -29.30 -33.37 39.17
CA ASP A 426 -28.79 -33.20 40.53
C ASP A 426 -27.30 -33.57 40.53
N VAL A 427 -26.44 -32.55 40.51
CA VAL A 427 -25.02 -32.71 40.81
C VAL A 427 -24.96 -32.88 42.32
N GLY A 428 -25.11 -34.12 42.78
CA GLY A 428 -24.87 -34.50 44.16
C GLY A 428 -23.43 -34.18 44.53
N VAL A 429 -23.24 -33.11 45.31
CA VAL A 429 -21.95 -32.79 45.91
C VAL A 429 -21.79 -33.71 47.11
N SER A 430 -20.88 -34.68 47.00
CA SER A 430 -20.53 -35.65 48.03
C SER A 430 -19.70 -35.03 49.16
#